data_AF-A0AA37QER3-F1
#
_entry.id   AF-A0AA37QER3-F1
#
_cell.length_a   1.000
_cell.length_b   1.000
_cell.length_c   1.000
_cell.angle_alpha   90.00
_cell.angle_beta   90.00
_cell.angle_gamma   90.00
#
_symmetry.space_group_name_H-M   'P 1'
#
loop_
_entity.id
_entity.type
_entity.pdbx_description
1 polymer ?
#
loop_
_entity_poly.entity_id
_entity_poly.type
_entity_poly.pdbx_seq_one_letter_code
_entity_poly.pdbx_strand_id
1 'polypeptide(L)'
;MSYDPTPLPSSTDAELLAVHVAGGDGEPDCVYELARPRDGRVAVRALPAPGAPHGFEAACDVVLDRLEGARRAGGRVSVEGYALRHWLLGRA
;
A
#
# COMPACT_ATOMS: atom_id res chain seq x y z
N MET A 1 -12.00 -29.28 7.81
CA MET A 1 -11.11 -28.10 7.89
C MET A 1 -12.00 -26.89 7.73
N SER A 2 -12.26 -26.14 8.79
CA SER A 2 -13.05 -24.91 8.72
C SER A 2 -12.23 -23.87 7.99
N TYR A 3 -12.62 -23.57 6.77
CA TYR A 3 -12.25 -22.33 6.10
C TYR A 3 -12.85 -21.21 6.96
N ASP A 4 -12.00 -20.38 7.55
CA ASP A 4 -12.38 -19.11 8.16
C ASP A 4 -12.21 -18.05 7.07
N PRO A 5 -13.25 -17.74 6.27
CA PRO A 5 -13.22 -16.55 5.46
C PRO A 5 -13.33 -15.39 6.43
N THR A 6 -12.20 -14.85 6.88
CA THR A 6 -12.21 -13.50 7.44
C THR A 6 -12.95 -12.63 6.42
N PRO A 7 -14.14 -12.10 6.75
CA PRO A 7 -14.93 -11.39 5.76
C PRO A 7 -14.12 -10.17 5.33
N LEU A 8 -13.74 -10.16 4.06
CA LEU A 8 -13.30 -8.93 3.41
C LEU A 8 -14.45 -7.93 3.58
N PRO A 9 -14.19 -6.66 3.97
CA PRO A 9 -15.20 -5.64 3.75
C PRO A 9 -15.57 -5.70 2.27
N SER A 10 -16.83 -6.01 2.00
CA SER A 10 -17.37 -6.22 0.66
C SER A 10 -16.89 -5.15 -0.28
N SER A 11 -16.26 -5.58 -1.38
CA SER A 11 -15.86 -4.77 -2.52
C SER A 11 -17.07 -4.08 -3.16
N THR A 12 -17.48 -2.95 -2.61
CA THR A 12 -18.39 -2.02 -3.27
C THR A 12 -17.94 -0.61 -2.87
N ASP A 13 -17.33 0.10 -3.81
CA ASP A 13 -17.05 1.55 -3.75
C ASP A 13 -15.85 2.07 -2.94
N ALA A 14 -14.90 1.24 -2.53
CA ALA A 14 -13.61 1.72 -2.01
C ALA A 14 -12.59 1.81 -3.16
N GLU A 15 -12.32 3.01 -3.65
CA GLU A 15 -11.16 3.31 -4.49
C GLU A 15 -9.87 2.85 -3.77
N LEU A 16 -9.31 1.71 -4.19
CA LEU A 16 -8.07 1.14 -3.66
C LEU A 16 -6.95 1.30 -4.71
N LEU A 17 -5.78 1.76 -4.28
CA LEU A 17 -4.56 1.82 -5.09
C LEU A 17 -3.58 0.74 -4.63
N ALA A 18 -3.34 -0.26 -5.47
CA ALA A 18 -2.33 -1.29 -5.21
C ALA A 18 -0.94 -0.80 -5.65
N VAL A 19 0.02 -0.83 -4.72
CA VAL A 19 1.41 -0.41 -4.93
C VAL A 19 2.31 -1.61 -4.67
N HIS A 20 2.98 -2.11 -5.71
CA HIS A 20 3.94 -3.19 -5.57
C HIS A 20 5.30 -2.56 -5.31
N VAL A 21 5.96 -3.01 -4.25
CA VAL A 21 7.33 -2.66 -3.91
C VAL A 21 8.13 -3.95 -4.04
N ALA A 22 8.92 -4.04 -5.10
CA ALA A 22 9.86 -5.14 -5.25
C ALA A 22 10.91 -5.03 -4.15
N GLY A 23 11.17 -6.15 -3.47
CA GLY A 23 12.24 -6.23 -2.49
C GLY A 23 13.60 -6.05 -3.17
N GLY A 24 14.55 -5.45 -2.45
CA GLY A 24 15.96 -5.44 -2.86
C GLY A 24 16.59 -6.83 -2.73
N ASP A 25 17.91 -6.93 -2.93
CA ASP A 25 18.67 -8.18 -2.74
C ASP A 25 18.44 -8.76 -1.33
N GLY A 26 17.60 -9.78 -1.23
CA GLY A 26 17.27 -10.49 0.02
C GLY A 26 16.03 -9.99 0.77
N GLU A 27 15.35 -8.93 0.31
CA GLU A 27 14.06 -8.52 0.87
C GLU A 27 12.89 -9.13 0.07
N PRO A 28 11.82 -9.54 0.76
CA PRO A 28 10.62 -10.02 0.09
C PRO A 28 9.86 -8.90 -0.63
N ASP A 29 9.27 -9.24 -1.78
CA ASP A 29 8.30 -8.37 -2.43
C ASP A 29 7.13 -8.08 -1.48
N CYS A 30 6.66 -6.84 -1.49
CA CYS A 30 5.53 -6.41 -0.69
C CYS A 30 4.53 -5.63 -1.53
N VAL A 31 3.26 -6.01 -1.43
CA VAL A 31 2.15 -5.27 -2.04
C VAL A 31 1.48 -4.43 -0.96
N TYR A 32 1.35 -3.13 -1.19
CA TYR A 32 0.60 -2.21 -0.34
C TYR A 32 -0.70 -1.84 -1.04
N GLU A 33 -1.83 -2.22 -0.47
CA GLU A 33 -3.14 -1.73 -0.89
C GLU A 33 -3.47 -0.47 -0.09
N LEU A 34 -3.56 0.67 -0.77
CA LEU A 34 -3.87 1.98 -0.19
C LEU A 34 -5.34 2.30 -0.42
N ALA A 35 -6.09 2.54 0.64
CA ALA A 35 -7.44 3.07 0.50
C ALA A 35 -7.43 4.53 0.01
N ARG A 36 -8.60 5.04 -0.40
CA ARG A 36 -8.77 6.46 -0.64
C ARG A 36 -8.40 7.25 0.63
N PRO A 37 -7.50 8.24 0.55
CA PRO A 37 -7.13 9.01 1.72
C PRO A 37 -8.30 9.83 2.25
N ARG A 38 -8.37 9.99 3.58
CA ARG A 38 -9.36 10.80 4.28
C ARG A 38 -8.66 11.57 5.40
N ASP A 39 -8.91 12.87 5.48
CA ASP A 39 -8.35 13.75 6.53
C ASP A 39 -6.82 13.67 6.66
N GLY A 40 -6.11 13.53 5.53
CA GLY A 40 -4.64 13.40 5.49
C GLY A 40 -4.12 12.04 5.95
N ARG A 41 -4.98 11.05 6.16
CA ARG A 41 -4.63 9.67 6.55
C ARG A 41 -5.08 8.69 5.48
N VAL A 42 -4.41 7.54 5.44
CA VAL A 42 -4.71 6.46 4.50
C VAL A 42 -4.65 5.13 5.24
N ALA A 43 -5.65 4.29 4.99
CA ALA A 43 -5.62 2.90 5.42
C ALA A 43 -4.73 2.12 4.44
N VAL A 44 -3.75 1.43 4.99
CA VAL A 44 -2.76 0.65 4.24
C VAL A 44 -2.90 -0.80 4.64
N ARG A 45 -2.99 -1.69 3.65
CA ARG A 45 -2.86 -3.12 3.86
C ARG A 45 -1.58 -3.60 3.20
N ALA A 46 -0.63 -4.05 4.00
CA ALA A 46 0.61 -4.62 3.52
C ALA A 46 0.46 -6.14 3.38
N LEU A 47 0.82 -6.66 2.22
CA LEU A 47 0.86 -8.08 1.87
C LEU A 47 2.32 -8.45 1.55
N PRO A 48 3.16 -8.70 2.57
CA PRO A 48 4.54 -9.15 2.37
C PRO A 48 4.60 -10.63 1.96
N ALA A 49 5.53 -10.99 1.07
CA ALA A 49 5.75 -12.38 0.65
C ALA A 49 7.18 -12.85 0.97
N PRO A 50 7.45 -13.55 2.10
CA PRO A 50 6.50 -14.31 2.92
C PRO A 50 5.99 -13.54 4.16
N GLY A 51 4.70 -13.68 4.49
CA GLY A 51 4.13 -13.14 5.72
C GLY A 51 2.60 -13.10 5.71
N ALA A 52 2.01 -12.80 6.88
CA ALA A 52 0.58 -12.56 6.97
C ALA A 52 0.26 -11.11 6.56
N PRO A 53 -0.83 -10.89 5.80
CA PRO A 53 -1.32 -9.54 5.53
C PRO A 53 -1.59 -8.79 6.83
N HIS A 54 -1.19 -7.54 6.91
CA HIS A 54 -1.48 -6.68 8.06
C HIS A 54 -1.95 -5.30 7.59
N GLY A 55 -3.02 -4.82 8.22
CA GLY A 55 -3.59 -3.49 7.98
C GLY A 55 -3.15 -2.51 9.05
N PHE A 56 -2.82 -1.28 8.65
CA PHE A 56 -2.56 -0.17 9.56
C PHE A 56 -3.01 1.14 8.93
N GLU A 57 -3.31 2.13 9.75
CA GLU A 57 -3.58 3.49 9.29
C GLU A 57 -2.33 4.35 9.49
N ALA A 58 -1.97 5.13 8.47
CA ALA A 58 -0.83 6.02 8.52
C ALA A 58 -1.17 7.37 7.88
N ALA A 59 -0.40 8.40 8.22
CA ALA A 59 -0.51 9.69 7.55
C ALA A 59 0.02 9.59 6.11
N CYS A 60 -0.59 10.34 5.19
CA CYS A 60 -0.30 10.25 3.76
C CYS A 60 1.15 10.59 3.42
N ASP A 61 1.72 11.56 4.12
CA ASP A 61 3.13 11.95 4.05
C ASP A 61 4.06 10.82 4.49
N VAL A 62 3.74 10.12 5.59
CA VAL A 62 4.51 8.98 6.08
C VAL A 62 4.51 7.83 5.06
N VAL A 63 3.35 7.55 4.45
CA VAL A 63 3.25 6.51 3.41
C VAL A 63 4.01 6.90 2.15
N LEU A 64 3.90 8.16 1.75
CA LEU A 64 4.63 8.70 0.60
C LEU A 64 6.15 8.60 0.82
N ASP A 65 6.65 9.06 1.96
CA ASP A 65 8.06 9.01 2.31
C ASP A 65 8.60 7.58 2.35
N ARG A 66 7.81 6.63 2.84
CA ARG A 66 8.18 5.21 2.86
C ARG A 66 8.31 4.64 1.44
N LEU A 67 7.33 4.91 0.57
CA LEU A 67 7.32 4.40 -0.80
C LEU A 67 8.39 5.08 -1.66
N GLU A 68 8.64 6.37 -1.47
CA GLU A 68 9.75 7.07 -2.13
C GLU A 68 11.11 6.64 -1.59
N GLY A 69 11.21 6.38 -0.28
CA GLY A 69 12.40 5.82 0.35
C GLY A 69 12.77 4.47 -0.27
N ALA A 70 11.79 3.59 -0.46
CA ALA A 70 12.00 2.29 -1.12
C ALA A 70 12.52 2.45 -2.56
N ARG A 71 12.01 3.42 -3.32
CA ARG A 71 12.52 3.73 -4.67
C ARG A 71 13.97 4.23 -4.64
N ARG A 72 14.27 5.15 -3.72
CA ARG A 72 15.61 5.72 -3.55
C ARG A 72 16.62 4.65 -3.13
N ALA A 73 16.19 3.65 -2.36
CA ALA A 73 17.00 2.50 -1.98
C ALA A 73 17.23 1.48 -3.11
N GLY A 74 16.70 1.73 -4.32
CA GLY A 74 16.85 0.84 -5.47
C GLY A 74 15.69 -0.15 -5.65
N GLY A 75 14.66 -0.11 -4.80
CA GLY A 75 13.45 -0.91 -4.94
C GLY A 75 12.61 -0.48 -6.14
N ARG A 76 12.00 -1.43 -6.84
CA ARG A 76 11.08 -1.13 -7.96
C ARG A 76 9.67 -0.93 -7.41
N VAL A 77 9.16 0.29 -7.55
CA VAL A 77 7.76 0.61 -7.19
C VAL A 77 6.91 0.71 -8.44
N SER A 78 5.82 -0.06 -8.52
CA SER A 78 5.00 -0.22 -9.74
C SER A 78 4.23 1.04 -10.16
N VAL A 79 3.85 1.89 -9.20
CA VAL A 79 3.09 3.12 -9.46
C VAL A 79 4.07 4.27 -9.60
N GLU A 80 3.93 5.16 -10.59
CA GLU A 80 4.76 6.36 -10.71
C GLU A 80 4.65 7.27 -9.47
N GLY A 81 5.77 7.89 -9.06
CA GLY A 81 5.81 8.73 -7.85
C GLY A 81 4.85 9.93 -7.95
N TYR A 82 4.68 10.49 -9.14
CA TYR A 82 3.73 11.58 -9.37
C TYR A 82 2.26 11.14 -9.21
N ALA A 83 1.89 9.98 -9.78
CA ALA A 83 0.55 9.42 -9.64
C ALA A 83 0.22 9.07 -8.18
N LEU A 84 1.19 8.50 -7.45
CA LEU A 84 1.07 8.21 -6.03
C LEU A 84 0.85 9.47 -5.18
N ARG A 85 1.61 10.54 -5.46
CA ARG A 85 1.42 11.85 -4.80
C ARG A 85 0.03 12.42 -5.07
N HIS A 86 -0.43 12.39 -6.33
CA HIS A 86 -1.76 12.87 -6.68
C HIS A 86 -2.86 12.09 -5.96
N TRP A 87 -2.74 10.78 -5.89
CA TRP A 87 -3.66 9.92 -5.16
C TRP A 87 -3.70 10.26 -3.67
N LEU A 88 -2.54 10.29 -3.01
CA LEU A 88 -2.43 10.52 -1.56
C LEU A 88 -2.85 11.93 -1.13
N LEU A 89 -2.70 12.91 -2.01
CA LEU A 89 -3.16 14.29 -1.77
C LEU A 89 -4.64 14.50 -2.10
N GLY A 90 -5.37 13.46 -2.56
CA GLY A 90 -6.76 13.58 -2.98
C GLY A 90 -6.95 14.46 -4.22
N ARG A 91 -5.93 14.56 -5.08
CA ARG A 91 -5.90 15.35 -6.32
C ARG A 91 -6.01 14.49 -7.57
N ALA A 92 -6.43 13.24 -7.42
CA ALA A 92 -6.64 12.26 -8.49
C ALA A 92 -8.14 12.11 -8.76
#